data_AF-A0A3D9RNR6-F1
#
_entry.id   AF-A0A3D9RNR6-F1
#
_cell.length_a   1.000
_cell.length_b   1.000
_cell.length_c   1.000
_cell.angle_alpha   90.00
_cell.angle_beta   90.00
_cell.angle_gamma   90.00
#
_symmetry.space_group_name_H-M   'P 1'
#
loop_
_entity.id
_entity.type
_entity.pdbx_description
1 polymer ?
#
loop_
_entity_poly.entity_id
_entity_poly.type
_entity_poly.pdbx_seq_one_letter_code
_entity_poly.pdbx_strand_id
1 'polypeptide(L)'
;MNEMIKEVEEIIRVQQHRIKRNELSHEFPYMSEYDHFIRLAYLYKTLEIWEACHKLMLKYQKRREVPVGAINAEAIEQILKMAHRYPGIRVETLERIVEYVKTLEWKLEEKEKNIGNFV
;
A
#
# COMPACT_ATOMS: atom_id res chain seq x y z
N MET A 1 2.19 -7.15 -3.73
CA MET A 1 2.13 -6.09 -2.68
C MET A 1 1.64 -6.66 -1.36
N ASN A 2 0.51 -7.40 -1.34
CA ASN A 2 0.00 -8.05 -0.13
C ASN A 2 0.96 -9.05 0.50
N GLU A 3 1.65 -9.85 -0.31
CA GLU A 3 2.69 -10.78 0.16
C GLU A 3 3.83 -10.05 0.87
N MET A 4 4.35 -8.97 0.28
CA MET A 4 5.39 -8.13 0.88
C MET A 4 4.92 -7.47 2.20
N ILE A 5 3.65 -7.09 2.30
CA ILE A 5 3.07 -6.54 3.55
C ILE A 5 3.07 -7.60 4.65
N LYS A 6 2.66 -8.83 4.34
CA LYS A 6 2.66 -9.95 5.29
C LYS A 6 4.08 -10.27 5.79
N GLU A 7 5.08 -10.24 4.91
CA GLU A 7 6.48 -10.43 5.31
C GLU A 7 6.94 -9.35 6.29
N VAL A 8 6.61 -8.08 6.03
CA VAL A 8 6.94 -6.98 6.94
C VAL A 8 6.22 -7.10 8.28
N GLU A 9 4.96 -7.54 8.29
CA GLU A 9 4.20 -7.80 9.52
C GLU A 9 4.84 -8.89 10.38
N GLU A 10 5.31 -9.97 9.74
CA GLU A 10 6.01 -11.03 10.46
C GLU A 10 7.35 -10.54 11.02
N ILE A 11 8.10 -9.72 10.27
CA ILE A 11 9.33 -9.09 10.79
C ILE A 11 9.02 -8.22 12.02
N ILE A 12 7.99 -7.38 11.97
CA ILE A 12 7.56 -6.54 13.09
C ILE A 12 7.24 -7.42 14.30
N ARG A 13 6.46 -8.49 14.11
CA ARG A 13 6.09 -9.44 15.15
C ARG A 13 7.32 -10.08 15.81
N VAL A 14 8.29 -10.52 15.00
CA VAL A 14 9.54 -11.10 15.50
C VAL A 14 10.35 -10.08 16.31
N GLN A 15 10.45 -8.83 15.86
CA GLN A 15 11.16 -7.79 16.61
C GLN A 15 10.49 -7.47 17.94
N GLN A 16 9.16 -7.36 17.96
CA GLN A 16 8.40 -7.18 19.22
C GLN A 16 8.63 -8.34 20.19
N HIS A 17 8.68 -9.58 19.70
CA HIS A 17 8.99 -10.73 20.54
C HIS A 17 10.44 -10.68 21.09
N ARG A 18 11.41 -10.26 20.27
CA ARG A 18 12.80 -10.06 20.70
C ARG A 18 12.94 -8.98 21.76
N ILE A 19 12.20 -7.87 21.63
CA ILE A 19 12.17 -6.80 22.63
C ILE A 19 11.64 -7.35 23.95
N LYS A 20 10.45 -7.97 23.96
CA LYS A 20 9.86 -8.58 25.17
C LYS A 20 10.81 -9.57 25.84
N ARG A 21 11.46 -10.43 25.05
CA ARG A 21 12.44 -11.39 25.58
C ARG A 21 13.65 -10.69 26.21
N ASN A 22 14.15 -9.63 25.58
CA ASN A 22 15.28 -8.88 26.14
C ASN A 22 14.86 -8.13 27.41
N GLU A 23 13.70 -7.47 27.43
CA GLU A 23 13.19 -6.80 28.64
C GLU A 23 13.14 -7.73 29.86
N LEU A 24 12.67 -8.97 29.65
CA LEU A 24 12.67 -10.02 30.70
C LEU A 24 14.06 -10.53 31.07
N SER A 25 15.06 -10.32 30.21
CA SER A 25 16.43 -10.78 30.44
C SER A 25 17.27 -9.83 31.30
N HIS A 26 16.72 -8.67 31.69
CA HIS A 26 17.41 -7.72 32.57
C HIS A 26 17.74 -8.31 33.96
N GLU A 27 17.03 -9.35 34.38
CA GLU A 27 17.22 -10.03 35.67
C GLU A 27 18.42 -11.00 35.69
N PHE A 28 19.10 -11.23 34.56
CA PHE A 28 20.19 -12.20 34.50
C PHE A 28 21.54 -11.60 34.89
N PRO A 29 22.27 -12.20 35.87
CA PRO A 29 23.47 -11.62 36.48
C PRO A 29 24.73 -11.59 35.59
N TYR A 30 24.62 -12.02 34.33
CA TYR A 30 25.74 -12.14 33.39
C TYR A 30 25.77 -11.06 32.29
N MET A 31 24.77 -10.17 32.21
CA MET A 31 24.81 -9.04 31.27
C MET A 31 25.31 -7.77 31.96
N SER A 32 26.29 -7.11 31.34
CA SER A 32 26.58 -5.70 31.62
C SER A 32 25.32 -4.88 31.36
N GLU A 33 24.87 -4.08 32.33
CA GLU A 33 23.70 -3.22 32.19
C GLU A 33 23.79 -2.34 30.93
N TYR A 34 24.99 -1.86 30.61
CA TYR A 34 25.25 -1.02 29.44
C TYR A 34 25.00 -1.74 28.10
N ASP A 35 25.50 -2.97 27.95
CA ASP A 35 25.31 -3.77 26.73
C ASP A 35 23.84 -4.13 26.53
N HIS A 36 23.14 -4.38 27.64
CA HIS A 36 21.71 -4.65 27.64
C HIS A 36 20.89 -3.45 27.10
N PHE A 37 21.17 -2.24 27.60
CA PHE A 37 20.49 -1.02 27.14
C PHE A 37 20.79 -0.71 25.67
N ILE A 38 22.04 -0.87 25.21
CA ILE A 38 22.38 -0.67 23.80
C ILE A 38 21.60 -1.65 22.92
N ARG A 39 21.53 -2.91 23.33
CA ARG A 39 20.81 -3.94 22.59
C ARG A 39 19.32 -3.65 22.48
N LEU A 40 18.69 -3.23 23.60
CA LEU A 40 17.29 -2.82 23.59
C LEU A 40 17.07 -1.60 22.70
N ALA A 41 17.93 -0.57 22.81
CA ALA A 41 17.84 0.62 21.97
C ALA A 41 17.94 0.28 20.47
N TYR A 42 18.84 -0.63 20.10
CA TYR A 42 18.96 -1.12 18.73
C TYR A 42 17.70 -1.86 18.25
N LEU A 43 17.12 -2.73 19.08
CA LEU A 43 15.89 -3.45 18.75
C LEU A 43 14.69 -2.52 18.57
N TYR A 44 14.53 -1.55 19.48
CA TYR A 44 13.50 -0.51 19.37
C TYR A 44 13.68 0.32 18.10
N LYS A 45 14.92 0.73 17.78
CA LYS A 45 15.19 1.48 16.55
C LYS A 45 14.89 0.67 15.29
N THR A 46 15.22 -0.61 15.31
CA THR A 46 14.92 -1.52 14.21
C THR A 46 13.41 -1.68 14.02
N LEU A 47 12.65 -1.84 15.10
CA LEU A 47 11.19 -1.92 15.07
C LEU A 47 10.57 -0.65 14.47
N GLU A 48 11.01 0.54 14.91
CA GLU A 48 10.52 1.83 14.41
C GLU A 48 10.65 1.95 12.88
N ILE A 49 11.80 1.51 12.33
CA ILE A 49 12.05 1.52 10.88
C ILE A 49 11.05 0.61 10.15
N TRP A 50 10.84 -0.62 10.65
CA TRP A 50 9.91 -1.55 10.03
C TRP A 50 8.45 -1.08 10.10
N GLU A 51 8.04 -0.48 11.21
CA GLU A 51 6.72 0.13 11.35
C GLU A 51 6.52 1.31 10.39
N ALA A 52 7.56 2.14 10.19
CA ALA A 52 7.53 3.22 9.21
C ALA A 52 7.41 2.69 7.78
N CYS A 53 8.18 1.64 7.44
CA CYS A 53 8.09 0.95 6.16
C CYS A 53 6.68 0.36 5.92
N HIS A 54 6.11 -0.31 6.92
CA HIS A 54 4.74 -0.87 6.85
C HIS A 54 3.70 0.23 6.60
N LYS A 55 3.77 1.35 7.33
CA LYS A 55 2.90 2.51 7.12
C LYS A 55 3.01 3.08 5.70
N LEU A 56 4.23 3.19 5.16
CA LEU A 56 4.44 3.62 3.79
C LEU A 56 3.83 2.64 2.80
N MET A 57 4.03 1.34 2.99
CA MET A 57 3.47 0.30 2.12
C MET A 57 1.95 0.31 2.10
N LEU A 58 1.31 0.42 3.26
CA LEU A 58 -0.15 0.57 3.36
C LEU A 58 -0.65 1.85 2.68
N LYS A 59 0.08 2.96 2.80
CA LYS A 59 -0.25 4.21 2.09
C LYS A 59 -0.13 4.06 0.57
N TYR A 60 0.90 3.34 0.10
CA TYR A 60 1.07 3.04 -1.33
C TYR A 60 -0.01 2.10 -1.86
N GLN A 61 -0.38 1.08 -1.08
CA GLN A 61 -1.48 0.18 -1.40
C GLN A 61 -2.78 0.97 -1.52
N LYS A 62 -3.17 1.75 -0.51
CA LYS A 62 -4.39 2.59 -0.54
C LYS A 62 -4.42 3.59 -1.71
N ARG A 63 -3.28 4.14 -2.10
CA ARG A 63 -3.18 5.04 -3.28
C ARG A 63 -3.36 4.31 -4.61
N ARG A 64 -3.03 3.02 -4.68
CA ARG A 64 -3.17 2.19 -5.88
C ARG A 64 -4.46 1.38 -5.90
N GLU A 65 -5.10 1.21 -4.75
CA GLU A 65 -6.46 0.69 -4.57
C GLU A 65 -7.53 1.78 -4.71
N VAL A 66 -7.16 3.00 -5.12
CA VAL A 66 -8.18 3.91 -5.67
C VAL A 66 -8.78 3.16 -6.85
N PRO A 67 -10.07 2.79 -6.80
CA PRO A 67 -10.69 2.09 -7.90
C PRO A 67 -10.49 2.96 -9.13
N VAL A 68 -9.95 2.37 -10.19
CA VAL A 68 -9.84 3.02 -11.49
C VAL A 68 -11.23 3.50 -11.95
N GLY A 69 -12.32 2.93 -11.40
CA GLY A 69 -13.70 3.38 -11.56
C GLY A 69 -14.08 4.72 -10.89
N ALA A 70 -13.14 5.41 -10.22
CA ALA A 70 -13.32 6.79 -9.77
C ALA A 70 -12.43 7.75 -10.56
N ILE A 71 -12.22 7.50 -11.86
CA ILE A 71 -12.06 8.64 -12.77
C ILE A 71 -13.41 9.36 -12.69
N ASN A 72 -13.49 10.33 -11.78
CA ASN A 72 -14.68 11.15 -11.54
C ASN A 72 -15.26 11.54 -12.89
N ALA A 73 -16.57 11.38 -13.09
CA ALA A 73 -17.24 11.84 -14.31
C ALA A 73 -16.86 13.30 -14.61
N GLU A 74 -16.63 14.10 -13.56
CA GLU A 74 -16.05 15.46 -13.61
C GLU A 74 -14.66 15.54 -14.26
N ALA A 75 -13.75 14.61 -13.98
CA ALA A 75 -12.43 14.56 -14.58
C ALA A 75 -12.51 14.19 -16.07
N ILE A 76 -13.40 13.27 -16.44
CA ILE A 76 -13.68 12.95 -17.85
C ILE A 76 -14.30 14.17 -18.55
N GLU A 77 -15.24 14.85 -17.90
CA GLU A 77 -15.88 16.05 -18.44
C GLU A 77 -14.88 17.20 -18.60
N GLN A 78 -13.93 17.36 -17.67
CA GLN A 78 -12.84 18.32 -17.78
C GLN A 78 -11.89 17.98 -18.95
N ILE A 79 -11.55 16.71 -19.14
CA ILE A 79 -10.75 16.26 -20.29
C ILE A 79 -11.48 16.52 -21.61
N LEU A 80 -12.79 16.25 -21.68
CA LEU A 80 -13.62 16.54 -22.86
C LEU A 80 -13.70 18.06 -23.16
N LYS A 81 -13.85 18.89 -22.11
CA LYS A 81 -13.83 20.36 -22.21
C LYS A 81 -12.47 20.89 -22.66
N MET A 82 -11.37 20.31 -22.20
CA MET A 82 -10.02 20.68 -22.62
C MET A 82 -9.72 20.24 -24.05
N ALA A 83 -10.16 19.06 -24.45
CA ALA A 83 -9.89 18.54 -25.79
C ALA A 83 -10.60 19.31 -26.90
N HIS A 84 -11.76 19.93 -26.62
CA HIS A 84 -12.41 20.88 -27.53
C HIS A 84 -11.55 22.13 -27.83
N ARG A 85 -10.55 22.44 -27.00
CA ARG A 85 -9.63 23.57 -27.22
C ARG A 85 -8.40 23.23 -28.07
N TYR A 86 -8.14 21.95 -28.36
CA TYR A 86 -6.95 21.52 -29.09
C TYR A 86 -7.31 21.10 -30.53
N PRO A 87 -6.87 21.84 -31.56
CA PRO A 87 -7.09 21.48 -32.95
C PRO A 87 -6.21 20.26 -33.30
N GLY A 88 -6.82 19.08 -33.32
CA GLY A 88 -6.12 17.82 -33.63
C GLY A 88 -6.78 16.58 -33.04
N ILE A 89 -7.61 16.74 -32.01
CA ILE A 89 -8.38 15.64 -31.41
C ILE A 89 -9.81 15.72 -31.94
N ARG A 90 -10.23 14.71 -32.72
CA ARG A 90 -11.63 14.60 -33.15
C ARG A 90 -12.49 14.15 -31.98
N VAL A 91 -13.69 14.72 -31.85
CA VAL A 91 -14.66 14.36 -30.80
C VAL A 91 -14.94 12.85 -30.80
N GLU A 92 -15.04 12.25 -31.98
CA GLU A 92 -15.22 10.81 -32.17
C GLU A 92 -14.10 9.97 -31.51
N THR A 93 -12.87 10.50 -31.47
CA THR A 93 -11.72 9.81 -30.85
C THR A 93 -11.82 9.86 -29.33
N LEU A 94 -12.33 10.98 -28.78
CA LEU A 94 -12.56 11.11 -27.33
C LEU A 94 -13.69 10.19 -26.87
N GLU A 95 -14.79 10.14 -27.62
CA GLU A 95 -15.92 9.25 -27.34
C GLU A 95 -15.47 7.78 -27.32
N ARG A 96 -14.65 7.37 -28.30
CA ARG A 96 -14.05 6.02 -28.33
C ARG A 96 -13.12 5.74 -27.16
N ILE A 97 -12.35 6.74 -26.71
CA ILE A 97 -11.49 6.58 -25.52
C ILE A 97 -12.36 6.40 -24.27
N VAL A 98 -13.44 7.18 -24.12
CA VAL A 98 -14.37 7.04 -23.00
C VAL A 98 -15.05 5.68 -23.01
N GLU A 99 -15.50 5.22 -24.17
CA GLU A 99 -16.13 3.90 -24.33
C GLU A 99 -15.14 2.77 -24.04
N TYR A 100 -13.89 2.89 -24.51
CA TYR A 100 -12.84 1.93 -24.21
C TYR A 100 -12.54 1.87 -22.70
N VAL A 101 -12.47 3.02 -22.02
CA VAL A 101 -12.30 3.08 -20.56
C VAL A 101 -13.45 2.36 -19.84
N LYS A 102 -14.72 2.60 -20.23
CA LYS A 102 -15.88 1.87 -19.68
C LYS A 102 -15.79 0.36 -19.89
N THR A 103 -15.31 -0.11 -21.05
CA THR A 103 -15.13 -1.54 -21.28
C THR A 103 -14.03 -2.15 -20.42
N LEU A 104 -12.97 -1.38 -20.11
CA LEU A 104 -11.92 -1.80 -19.20
C LEU A 104 -12.41 -1.85 -17.75
N GLU A 105 -13.21 -0.88 -17.33
CA GLU A 105 -13.86 -0.86 -16.02
C GLU A 105 -14.75 -2.09 -15.83
N TRP A 106 -15.61 -2.39 -16.81
CA TRP A 106 -16.46 -3.58 -16.76
C TRP A 106 -15.66 -4.89 -16.67
N LYS A 107 -14.58 -5.02 -17.44
CA LYS A 107 -13.67 -6.19 -17.37
C LYS A 107 -12.94 -6.31 -16.04
N LEU A 108 -12.65 -5.18 -15.38
CA LEU A 108 -12.04 -5.17 -14.05
C LEU A 108 -13.06 -5.61 -12.99
N GLU A 109 -14.28 -5.09 -13.03
CA GLU A 109 -15.38 -5.52 -12.13
C GLU A 109 -15.69 -7.01 -12.26
N GLU A 110 -15.67 -7.54 -13.48
CA GLU A 110 -15.89 -8.97 -13.73
C GLU A 110 -14.77 -9.83 -13.15
N LYS A 111 -13.51 -9.37 -13.23
CA LYS A 111 -12.37 -10.05 -12.59
C LYS A 111 -12.42 -9.97 -11.06
N GLU A 112 -12.83 -8.84 -10.49
CA GLU A 112 -12.98 -8.69 -9.04
C GLU A 112 -14.09 -9.59 -8.49
N LYS A 113 -15.23 -9.69 -9.18
CA LYS A 113 -16.31 -10.65 -8.81
C LYS A 113 -15.86 -12.10 -8.88
N ASN A 114 -15.05 -12.46 -9.88
CA ASN A 114 -14.52 -13.81 -10.01
C ASN A 114 -13.49 -14.16 -8.92
N ILE A 115 -12.76 -13.19 -8.39
CA ILE A 115 -11.84 -13.39 -7.26
C ILE A 115 -12.62 -13.51 -5.93
N GLY A 116 -13.72 -12.78 -5.77
CA GLY A 116 -14.58 -12.85 -4.58
C GLY A 116 -15.39 -14.14 -4.42
N ASN A 117 -15.60 -14.91 -5.50
CA ASN A 117 -16.34 -16.18 -5.48
C ASN A 117 -15.47 -17.42 -5.17
N PHE A 118 -14.17 -17.24 -4.92
CA PHE A 118 -13.23 -18.32 -4.59
C PHE A 118 -12.78 -18.33 -3.12
N VAL A 119 -13.41 -17.53 -2.25
CA VAL A 119 -13.15 -17.48 -0.80
C VAL A 119 -14.37 -17.99 -0.04
#